data_AF-K1SBP1-F1
#
_entry.id   AF-K1SBP1-F1
#
_cell.length_a   1.000
_cell.length_b   1.000
_cell.length_c   1.000
_cell.angle_alpha   90.00
_cell.angle_beta   90.00
_cell.angle_gamma   90.00
#
_symmetry.space_group_name_H-M   'P 1'
#
loop_
_entity.id
_entity.type
_entity.pdbx_description
1 polymer ?
#
loop_
_entity_poly.entity_id
_entity_poly.type
_entity_poly.pdbx_seq_one_letter_code
_entity_poly.pdbx_strand_id
1 'polypeptide(L)' 'GVEGIDFKDGEDCLIVDDPAGFAEAVIALSSNPQLQRQLVTHAEDSLRQVYNPGQMQERRLAVYEQILGDKVG' A
#
# COMPACT_ATOMS: atom_id res chain seq x y z
N GLY A 1 -3.19 -5.65 -5.79
CA GLY A 1 -3.66 -5.27 -4.44
C GLY A 1 -2.55 -4.55 -3.71
N VAL A 2 -2.84 -3.91 -2.59
CA VAL A 2 -1.85 -3.25 -1.71
C VAL A 2 -1.13 -4.24 -0.78
N GLU A 3 -1.04 -5.51 -1.19
CA GLU A 3 -0.43 -6.57 -0.38
C GLU A 3 1.03 -6.25 -0.06
N GLY A 4 1.39 -6.36 1.21
CA GLY A 4 2.74 -6.04 1.70
C GLY A 4 2.99 -4.57 2.03
N ILE A 5 1.98 -3.71 1.91
CA ILE A 5 2.04 -2.32 2.39
C ILE A 5 1.44 -2.26 3.80
N ASP A 6 2.19 -1.70 4.75
CA ASP A 6 1.80 -1.55 6.15
C ASP A 6 0.89 -0.33 6.32
N PHE A 7 -0.33 -0.42 5.79
CA PHE A 7 -1.35 0.60 5.99
C PHE A 7 -1.90 0.56 7.41
N LYS A 8 -2.01 1.73 8.00
CA LYS A 8 -2.50 1.93 9.35
C LYS A 8 -3.96 2.31 9.35
N ASP A 9 -4.71 1.68 10.25
CA ASP A 9 -6.09 2.03 10.53
C ASP A 9 -6.24 3.48 10.99
N GLY A 10 -7.20 4.20 10.42
CA GLY A 10 -7.49 5.62 10.67
C GLY A 10 -6.52 6.61 10.02
N GLU A 11 -5.39 6.16 9.47
CA GLU A 11 -4.40 7.01 8.80
C GLU A 11 -4.41 6.80 7.28
N ASP A 12 -4.14 5.58 6.82
CA ASP A 12 -4.10 5.22 5.40
C ASP A 12 -5.44 4.66 4.89
N CYS A 13 -6.15 3.95 5.76
CA CYS A 13 -7.44 3.34 5.46
C CYS A 13 -8.28 3.15 6.73
N LEU A 14 -9.51 2.66 6.58
CA LEU A 14 -10.33 2.19 7.71
C LEU A 14 -10.33 0.67 7.69
N ILE A 15 -9.87 0.05 8.78
CA ILE A 15 -9.78 -1.40 8.92
C ILE A 15 -10.85 -1.85 9.91
N VAL A 16 -11.73 -2.72 9.43
CA VAL A 16 -12.85 -3.26 10.19
C VAL A 16 -13.02 -4.73 9.85
N ASP A 17 -13.19 -5.56 10.89
CA ASP A 17 -13.16 -7.02 10.77
C ASP A 17 -14.56 -7.66 10.62
N ASP A 18 -15.61 -6.85 10.63
CA ASP A 18 -16.98 -7.33 10.54
C ASP A 18 -17.82 -6.59 9.48
N PRO A 19 -18.84 -7.25 8.89
CA PRO A 19 -19.66 -6.64 7.85
C PRO A 19 -20.45 -5.40 8.28
N ALA A 20 -20.85 -5.31 9.56
CA ALA A 20 -21.60 -4.16 10.05
C ALA A 20 -20.69 -2.95 10.18
N GLY A 21 -19.50 -3.13 10.77
CA GLY A 21 -18.44 -2.13 10.83
C GLY A 21 -18.02 -1.64 9.44
N PHE A 22 -17.95 -2.53 8.46
CA PHE A 22 -17.69 -2.13 7.06
C PHE A 22 -18.77 -1.20 6.51
N ALA A 23 -20.05 -1.54 6.68
CA ALA A 23 -21.14 -0.72 6.20
C ALA A 23 -21.16 0.67 6.87
N GLU A 24 -20.93 0.71 8.19
CA GLU A 24 -20.83 1.96 8.95
C GLU A 24 -19.64 2.81 8.51
N ALA A 25 -18.47 2.21 8.32
CA ALA A 25 -17.27 2.90 7.83
C ALA A 25 -17.49 3.52 6.44
N VAL A 26 -18.16 2.80 5.54
CA VAL A 26 -18.51 3.32 4.20
C VAL A 26 -19.45 4.52 4.29
N ILE A 27 -20.47 4.45 5.14
CA ILE A 27 -21.41 5.58 5.35
C ILE A 27 -20.66 6.78 5.93
N ALA A 28 -19.91 6.59 7.02
CA ALA A 28 -19.14 7.64 7.66
C ALA A 28 -18.16 8.30 6.68
N LEU A 29 -17.41 7.49 5.92
CA LEU A 29 -16.47 7.96 4.92
C LEU A 29 -17.17 8.78 3.83
N SER A 30 -18.29 8.28 3.28
CA SER A 30 -19.04 8.99 2.22
C SER A 30 -19.56 10.36 2.65
N SER A 31 -19.85 10.53 3.94
CA SER A 31 -20.36 11.78 4.52
C SER A 31 -19.27 12.73 5.02
N ASN A 32 -17.99 12.32 4.98
CA ASN A 32 -16.89 13.08 5.58
C ASN A 32 -15.75 13.38 4.59
N PRO A 33 -15.84 14.47 3.80
CA PRO A 33 -14.82 14.84 2.82
C PRO A 33 -13.45 15.14 3.41
N GLN A 34 -13.37 15.60 4.66
CA GLN A 34 -12.11 15.86 5.34
C GLN A 34 -11.37 14.55 5.60
N LEU A 35 -12.08 13.55 6.13
CA LEU A 35 -11.52 12.22 6.35
C LEU A 35 -11.07 11.59 5.03
N GLN A 36 -11.87 11.70 3.95
CA GLN A 36 -11.47 11.20 2.63
C GLN A 36 -10.13 11.78 2.17
N ARG A 37 -9.95 13.11 2.27
CA ARG A 37 -8.70 13.75 1.87
C ARG A 37 -7.52 13.31 2.73
N GLN A 38 -7.72 13.21 4.05
CA GLN A 38 -6.68 12.75 4.96
C GLN A 38 -6.19 11.35 4.59
N LEU A 39 -7.11 10.41 4.39
CA LEU A 39 -6.77 9.02 4.03
C LEU A 39 -6.04 8.96 2.68
N VAL A 40 -6.52 9.70 1.66
CA VAL A 40 -5.86 9.72 0.35
C VAL A 40 -4.44 10.29 0.44
N THR A 41 -4.25 11.41 1.12
CA THR A 41 -2.92 12.01 1.26
C THR A 41 -1.95 11.06 1.95
N HIS A 42 -2.36 10.45 3.05
CA HIS A 42 -1.49 9.56 3.81
C HIS A 42 -1.19 8.26 3.03
N ALA A 43 -2.20 7.65 2.43
CA ALA A 43 -2.03 6.46 1.60
C ALA A 43 -1.13 6.72 0.39
N GLU A 44 -1.22 7.89 -0.26
CA GLU A 44 -0.32 8.28 -1.35
C GLU A 44 1.13 8.40 -0.88
N ASP A 45 1.36 9.05 0.27
CA ASP A 45 2.70 9.19 0.83
C ASP A 45 3.31 7.84 1.21
N SER A 46 2.53 6.98 1.87
CA SER A 46 2.90 5.59 2.19
C SER A 46 3.24 4.80 0.92
N LEU A 47 2.41 4.91 -0.13
CA LEU A 47 2.65 4.24 -1.41
C LEU A 47 3.93 4.73 -2.09
N ARG A 48 4.22 6.04 -2.07
CA ARG A 48 5.45 6.58 -2.69
C ARG A 48 6.72 6.07 -2.02
N GLN A 49 6.69 5.78 -0.72
CA GLN A 49 7.84 5.25 0.01
C GLN A 49 8.11 3.78 -0.35
N VAL A 50 7.05 2.98 -0.52
CA VAL A 50 7.18 1.54 -0.76
C VAL A 50 7.29 1.23 -2.26
N TYR A 51 6.60 1.99 -3.10
CA TYR A 51 6.46 1.75 -4.53
C TYR A 51 7.27 2.78 -5.33
N ASN A 52 8.60 2.63 -5.32
CA ASN A 52 9.48 3.35 -6.25
C ASN A 52 9.79 2.44 -7.47
N PRO A 53 9.20 2.68 -8.65
CA PRO A 53 9.35 1.80 -9.81
C PRO A 53 10.80 1.61 -10.25
N GLY A 54 11.63 2.65 -10.11
CA GLY A 54 13.06 2.58 -10.45
C GLY A 54 13.82 1.63 -9.53
N GLN A 55 13.62 1.78 -8.21
CA GLN A 55 14.25 0.88 -7.22
C GLN A 55 13.74 -0.55 -7.33
N MET A 56 12.46 -0.75 -7.63
CA MET A 56 11.88 -2.08 -7.86
C MET A 56 12.47 -2.74 -9.10
N GLN A 57 12.72 -1.97 -10.16
CA GLN A 57 13.38 -2.46 -11.37
C GLN A 57 14.84 -2.85 -11.11
N GLU A 58 15.60 -2.01 -10.39
CA GLU A 58 16.98 -2.32 -9.98
C GLU A 58 17.05 -3.58 -9.13
N ARG A 59 16.19 -3.70 -8.11
CA ARG A 59 16.11 -4.91 -7.27
C ARG A 59 15.82 -6.16 -8.10
N ARG A 60 14.90 -6.08 -9.06
CA ARG A 60 14.59 -7.21 -9.95
C ARG A 60 15.77 -7.59 -10.84
N LEU A 61 16.48 -6.61 -11.39
CA LEU A 61 17.68 -6.86 -12.21
C LEU A 61 18.79 -7.53 -11.38
N ALA A 62 19.04 -7.04 -10.16
CA ALA A 62 20.02 -7.63 -9.25
C ALA A 62 19.72 -9.11 -8.95
N VAL A 63 18.44 -9.47 -8.76
CA VAL A 63 18.02 -10.88 -8.58
C VAL A 63 18.29 -11.72 -9.83
N TYR A 64 18.01 -11.19 -11.03
CA TYR A 64 18.32 -11.90 -12.27
C TYR A 64 19.83 -12.11 -12.46
N GLU A 65 20.64 -11.10 -12.16
CA GLU A 65 22.10 -11.19 -12.20
C GLU A 65 22.63 -12.24 -11.22
N GLN A 66 22.09 -12.30 -10.01
CA GLN A 66 22.45 -13.34 -9.03
C GLN A 66 22.11 -14.75 -9.55
N ILE A 67 20.89 -14.96 -10.05
CA ILE A 67 20.47 -16.28 -10.57
C ILE A 67 21.32 -16.70 -11.78
N LEU A 68 21.67 -15.76 -12.65
CA LEU A 68 22.49 -16.04 -13.83
C LEU A 68 23.97 -16.25 -13.47
N GLY A 69 24.49 -15.49 -12.51
CA GLY A 69 25.85 -15.67 -11.97
C GLY A 69 26.04 -17.02 -11.29
N ASP A 70 25.06 -17.46 -10.48
CA ASP A 70 25.10 -18.74 -9.76
C ASP A 70 25.01 -19.96 -10.69
N LYS A 71 24.51 -19.82 -11.93
CA LYS A 71 24.42 -20.92 -12.91
C LYS A 71 25.67 -21.11 -13.76
N VAL A 72 26.62 -20.18 -13.71
CA VAL A 72 27.87 -20.21 -14.50
C VAL A 72 29.10 -20.54 -13.62
N GLY A 73 28.89 -20.69 -12.31
CA GLY A 73 29.90 -21.15 -11.33
C GLY A 73 29.97 -22.66 -11.18
#